data_AF-A0A4Q6G325-F1
#
_entry.id   AF-A0A4Q6G325-F1
#
_cell.length_a   1.000
_cell.length_b   1.000
_cell.length_c   1.000
_cell.angle_alpha   90.00
_cell.angle_beta   90.00
_cell.angle_gamma   90.00
#
_symmetry.space_group_name_H-M   'P 1'
#
loop_
_entity.id
_entity.type
_entity.pdbx_description
1 polymer ?
#
loop_
_entity_poly.entity_id
_entity_poly.type
_entity_poly.pdbx_seq_one_letter_code
_entity_poly.pdbx_strand_id
1 'polypeptide(L)'
;MAISDPALDYIESQKASLLDFVFRLTGDRSRAGIIAAEVCDYVHHELMSSWTMETIRVELFAHAFDINSDARRGIEKSFFEKYYRNQFNETKKIALYYPLELFIIELGDYPGLIATLQHRYHFSPSEIGRILNRSTEEMEADIAFIHKSLKSHPKIKIEEAANLPVYDFLQLPDQHPTDISHILSDMKPKKIEWEPRLVGLLILLGLIVGFVMYQASRLLSP
;
A
#
# COMPACT_ATOMS: atom_id res chain seq x y z
N MET A 1 -7.19 -15.06 39.99
CA MET A 1 -6.34 -13.95 39.54
C MET A 1 -5.25 -14.59 38.69
N ALA A 2 -5.34 -14.47 37.35
CA ALA A 2 -4.32 -15.05 36.48
C ALA A 2 -3.02 -14.25 36.67
N ILE A 3 -1.91 -14.95 36.88
CA ILE A 3 -0.58 -14.33 36.88
C ILE A 3 -0.31 -13.98 35.41
N SER A 4 -0.30 -12.68 35.10
CA SER A 4 0.11 -12.17 33.78
C SER A 4 1.59 -12.43 33.61
N ASP A 5 2.00 -13.06 32.53
CA ASP A 5 3.40 -13.16 32.15
C ASP A 5 3.78 -11.89 31.36
N PRO A 6 4.67 -11.03 31.89
CA PRO A 6 5.01 -9.76 31.26
C PRO A 6 5.62 -9.91 29.85
N ALA A 7 6.28 -11.03 29.56
CA ALA A 7 6.86 -11.28 28.24
C ALA A 7 5.76 -11.61 27.23
N LEU A 8 4.76 -12.38 27.66
CA LEU A 8 3.57 -12.67 26.86
C LEU A 8 2.74 -11.43 26.57
N ASP A 9 2.48 -10.61 27.58
CA ASP A 9 1.77 -9.34 27.41
C ASP A 9 2.53 -8.41 26.44
N TYR A 10 3.87 -8.42 26.51
CA TYR A 10 4.69 -7.67 25.59
C TYR A 10 4.61 -8.20 24.16
N ILE A 11 4.69 -9.51 23.93
CA ILE A 11 4.56 -10.12 22.59
C ILE A 11 3.22 -9.75 21.96
N GLU A 12 2.11 -9.89 22.71
CA GLU A 12 0.80 -9.52 22.16
C GLU A 12 0.71 -8.01 21.85
N SER A 13 1.32 -7.15 22.67
CA SER A 13 1.37 -5.71 22.36
C SER A 13 2.09 -5.38 21.04
N GLN A 14 2.95 -6.27 20.53
CA GLN A 14 3.67 -6.06 19.27
C GLN A 14 2.89 -6.51 18.03
N LYS A 15 1.80 -7.28 18.18
CA LYS A 15 1.09 -7.94 17.07
C LYS A 15 0.63 -7.00 15.97
N ALA A 16 0.11 -5.82 16.33
CA ALA A 16 -0.32 -4.82 15.35
C ALA A 16 0.86 -4.29 14.50
N SER A 17 2.01 -4.05 15.14
CA SER A 17 3.23 -3.61 14.44
C SER A 17 3.79 -4.72 13.56
N LEU A 18 3.73 -5.97 14.03
CA LEU A 18 4.20 -7.14 13.30
C LEU A 18 3.33 -7.44 12.07
N LEU A 19 2.01 -7.37 12.21
CA LEU A 19 1.07 -7.53 11.11
C LEU A 19 1.31 -6.46 10.04
N ASP A 20 1.44 -5.20 10.46
CA ASP A 20 1.77 -4.09 9.56
C ASP A 20 3.10 -4.32 8.82
N PHE A 21 4.11 -4.82 9.51
CA PHE A 21 5.40 -5.17 8.92
C PHE A 21 5.29 -6.28 7.88
N VAL A 22 4.63 -7.40 8.21
CA VAL A 22 4.45 -8.51 7.28
C VAL A 22 3.61 -8.09 6.07
N PHE A 23 2.59 -7.25 6.27
CA PHE A 23 1.82 -6.71 5.16
C PHE A 23 2.70 -5.85 4.24
N ARG A 24 3.60 -5.03 4.79
CA ARG A 24 4.56 -4.24 3.99
C ARG A 24 5.56 -5.10 3.22
N LEU A 25 5.91 -6.28 3.74
CA LEU A 25 6.80 -7.25 3.07
C LEU A 25 6.12 -8.01 1.93
N THR A 26 4.84 -8.36 2.09
CA THR A 26 4.15 -9.33 1.22
C THR A 26 3.07 -8.72 0.34
N GLY A 27 2.52 -7.58 0.73
CA GLY A 27 1.30 -7.01 0.16
C GLY A 27 0.05 -7.88 0.28
N ASP A 28 0.13 -9.00 0.99
CA ASP A 28 -0.95 -9.97 1.16
C ASP A 28 -1.51 -9.91 2.58
N ARG A 29 -2.74 -9.41 2.68
CA ARG A 29 -3.45 -9.22 3.95
C ARG A 29 -3.75 -10.53 4.66
N SER A 30 -4.19 -11.54 3.92
CA SER A 30 -4.59 -12.82 4.50
C SER A 30 -3.39 -13.55 5.07
N ARG A 31 -2.25 -13.49 4.37
CA ARG A 31 -0.98 -14.03 4.90
C ARG A 31 -0.44 -13.24 6.07
N ALA A 32 -0.53 -11.91 6.05
CA ALA A 32 0.06 -11.08 7.09
C ALA A 32 -0.46 -11.41 8.50
N GLY A 33 -1.79 -11.63 8.64
CA GLY A 33 -2.37 -12.00 9.93
C GLY A 33 -1.96 -13.38 10.42
N ILE A 34 -1.91 -14.38 9.51
CA ILE A 34 -1.49 -15.75 9.84
C ILE A 34 -0.03 -15.76 10.30
N ILE A 35 0.86 -15.13 9.52
CA ILE A 35 2.29 -15.10 9.83
C ILE A 35 2.56 -14.33 11.11
N ALA A 36 1.90 -13.19 11.34
CA ALA A 36 2.09 -12.45 12.58
C ALA A 36 1.69 -13.29 13.81
N ALA A 37 0.63 -14.09 13.72
CA ALA A 37 0.26 -15.03 14.79
C ALA A 37 1.28 -16.16 14.96
N GLU A 38 1.69 -16.81 13.87
CA GLU A 38 2.69 -17.88 13.88
C GLU A 38 4.02 -17.42 14.48
N VAL A 39 4.46 -16.21 14.14
CA VAL A 39 5.69 -15.61 14.67
C VAL A 39 5.57 -15.30 16.16
N CYS A 40 4.45 -14.72 16.61
CA CYS A 40 4.21 -14.49 18.04
C CYS A 40 4.23 -15.80 18.83
N ASP A 41 3.58 -16.84 18.30
CA ASP A 41 3.56 -18.17 18.92
C ASP A 41 4.96 -18.77 18.96
N TYR A 42 5.72 -18.71 17.85
CA TYR A 42 7.10 -19.21 17.80
C TYR A 42 8.00 -18.52 18.83
N VAL A 43 8.01 -17.18 18.86
CA VAL A 43 8.86 -16.41 19.79
C VAL A 43 8.45 -16.65 21.24
N HIS A 44 7.17 -16.89 21.51
CA HIS A 44 6.71 -17.29 22.84
C HIS A 44 7.23 -18.69 23.24
N HIS A 45 7.26 -19.66 22.32
CA HIS A 45 7.79 -21.00 22.63
C HIS A 45 9.31 -21.01 22.81
N GLU A 46 10.04 -20.18 22.06
CA GLU A 46 11.52 -20.06 22.12
C GLU A 46 12.01 -19.09 23.19
N LEU A 47 11.11 -18.55 24.02
CA LEU A 47 11.42 -17.45 24.92
C LEU A 47 12.44 -17.88 25.98
N MET A 48 13.61 -17.24 25.94
CA MET A 48 14.68 -17.52 26.90
C MET A 48 14.62 -16.54 28.08
N SER A 49 14.97 -17.01 29.28
CA SER A 49 14.99 -16.17 30.49
C SER A 49 15.97 -14.99 30.41
N SER A 50 16.94 -15.03 29.50
CA SER A 50 17.92 -13.96 29.26
C SER A 50 17.44 -12.88 28.30
N TRP A 51 16.32 -13.09 27.60
CA TRP A 51 15.85 -12.14 26.60
C TRP A 51 15.24 -10.90 27.23
N THR A 52 15.67 -9.74 26.74
CA THR A 52 15.06 -8.44 27.05
C THR A 52 13.87 -8.20 26.12
N MET A 53 13.00 -7.24 26.46
CA MET A 53 11.93 -6.79 25.56
C MET A 53 12.46 -6.35 24.19
N GLU A 54 13.60 -5.66 24.16
CA GLU A 54 14.30 -5.30 22.92
C GLU A 54 14.69 -6.53 22.10
N THR A 55 15.26 -7.55 22.76
CA THR A 55 15.63 -8.82 22.11
C THR A 55 14.38 -9.51 21.56
N ILE A 56 13.32 -9.66 22.35
CA ILE A 56 12.04 -10.25 21.92
C ILE A 56 11.52 -9.54 20.67
N ARG A 57 11.55 -8.20 20.66
CA ARG A 57 11.09 -7.39 19.54
C ARG A 57 11.91 -7.61 18.28
N VAL A 58 13.25 -7.67 18.40
CA VAL A 58 14.14 -7.99 17.28
C VAL A 58 13.84 -9.38 16.72
N GLU A 59 13.69 -10.39 17.59
CA GLU A 59 13.43 -11.77 17.18
C GLU A 59 12.07 -11.91 16.49
N LEU A 60 11.03 -11.20 16.94
CA LEU A 60 9.73 -11.15 16.25
C LEU A 60 9.88 -10.67 14.80
N PHE A 61 10.58 -9.56 14.58
CA PHE A 61 10.74 -8.99 13.24
C PHE A 61 11.70 -9.81 12.38
N ALA A 62 12.76 -10.36 12.97
CA ALA A 62 13.71 -11.23 12.28
C ALA A 62 13.04 -12.51 11.77
N HIS A 63 12.24 -13.17 12.61
CA HIS A 63 11.53 -14.38 12.21
C HIS A 63 10.44 -14.09 11.17
N ALA A 64 9.72 -12.98 11.31
CA ALA A 64 8.77 -12.53 10.28
C ALA A 64 9.45 -12.24 8.94
N PHE A 65 10.66 -11.68 8.95
CA PHE A 65 11.45 -11.47 7.74
C PHE A 65 11.89 -12.80 7.11
N ASP A 66 12.40 -13.73 7.92
CA ASP A 66 12.90 -15.03 7.47
C ASP A 66 11.82 -15.85 6.76
N ILE A 67 10.64 -16.01 7.38
CA ILE A 67 9.47 -16.70 6.80
C ILE A 67 9.07 -16.11 5.44
N ASN A 68 9.25 -14.81 5.24
CA ASN A 68 8.81 -14.11 4.04
C ASN A 68 9.91 -13.88 3.00
N SER A 69 11.16 -14.23 3.28
CA SER A 69 12.34 -13.92 2.46
C SER A 69 12.15 -14.29 0.97
N ASP A 70 11.56 -15.45 0.70
CA ASP A 70 11.28 -16.00 -0.64
C ASP A 70 9.98 -15.51 -1.28
N ALA A 71 9.08 -14.94 -0.48
CA ALA A 71 7.72 -14.58 -0.89
C ALA A 71 7.47 -13.07 -0.88
N ARG A 72 8.54 -12.27 -0.85
CA ARG A 72 8.45 -10.82 -0.86
C ARG A 72 7.81 -10.35 -2.16
N ARG A 73 6.72 -9.62 -2.02
CA ARG A 73 6.06 -8.91 -3.11
C ARG A 73 5.75 -7.53 -2.59
N GLY A 74 6.43 -6.53 -3.17
CA GLY A 74 6.15 -5.14 -2.83
C GLY A 74 4.66 -4.82 -3.03
N ILE A 75 4.12 -3.96 -2.16
CA ILE A 75 2.76 -3.46 -2.31
C ILE A 75 2.68 -2.63 -3.59
N GLU A 76 1.69 -2.92 -4.43
CA GLU A 76 1.49 -2.18 -5.68
C GLU A 76 1.15 -0.71 -5.41
N LYS A 77 1.70 0.22 -6.19
CA LYS A 77 1.41 1.66 -6.06
C LYS A 77 -0.10 1.97 -6.09
N SER A 78 -0.86 1.22 -6.91
CA SER A 78 -2.31 1.35 -7.06
C SER A 78 -3.08 1.04 -5.76
N PHE A 79 -2.52 0.20 -4.88
CA PHE A 79 -3.09 -0.08 -3.57
C PHE A 79 -3.09 1.18 -2.70
N PHE A 80 -1.94 1.86 -2.59
CA PHE A 80 -1.82 3.05 -1.74
C PHE A 80 -2.72 4.16 -2.25
N GLU A 81 -2.80 4.37 -3.56
CA GLU A 81 -3.70 5.37 -4.13
C GLU A 81 -5.15 5.12 -3.69
N LYS A 82 -5.65 3.88 -3.80
CA LYS A 82 -6.99 3.50 -3.34
C LYS A 82 -7.14 3.62 -1.82
N TYR A 83 -6.15 3.15 -1.07
CA TYR A 83 -6.15 3.16 0.39
C TYR A 83 -6.26 4.58 0.93
N TYR A 84 -5.38 5.49 0.51
CA TYR A 84 -5.37 6.87 1.00
C TYR A 84 -6.60 7.66 0.57
N ARG A 85 -7.13 7.43 -0.65
CA ARG A 85 -8.39 8.05 -1.10
C ARG A 85 -9.59 7.63 -0.24
N ASN A 86 -9.61 6.38 0.23
CA ASN A 86 -10.76 5.81 0.94
C ASN A 86 -10.68 5.97 2.47
N GLN A 87 -9.48 5.97 3.06
CA GLN A 87 -9.30 6.07 4.51
C GLN A 87 -9.28 7.51 5.03
N PHE A 88 -8.88 8.47 4.22
CA PHE A 88 -8.72 9.85 4.69
C PHE A 88 -9.65 10.79 3.94
N ASN A 89 -10.63 11.36 4.67
CA ASN A 89 -11.41 12.50 4.16
C ASN A 89 -10.59 13.81 4.16
N GLU A 90 -9.51 13.86 4.94
CA GLU A 90 -8.65 15.03 5.08
C GLU A 90 -7.56 15.07 3.99
N THR A 91 -7.70 15.97 3.02
CA THR A 91 -6.72 16.16 1.93
C THR A 91 -5.30 16.40 2.42
N LYS A 92 -5.13 17.03 3.60
CA LYS A 92 -3.82 17.29 4.21
C LYS A 92 -3.08 16.01 4.59
N LYS A 93 -3.76 14.99 5.14
CA LYS A 93 -3.15 13.71 5.52
C LYS A 93 -2.72 12.91 4.29
N ILE A 94 -3.55 12.92 3.24
CA ILE A 94 -3.20 12.30 1.95
C ILE A 94 -1.95 12.96 1.37
N ALA A 95 -1.92 14.29 1.31
CA ALA A 95 -0.78 15.04 0.76
C ALA A 95 0.52 14.86 1.56
N LEU A 96 0.43 14.41 2.81
CA LEU A 96 1.57 14.12 3.68
C LEU A 96 2.05 12.68 3.53
N TYR A 97 1.16 11.71 3.74
CA TYR A 97 1.51 10.30 3.86
C TYR A 97 1.66 9.58 2.52
N TYR A 98 0.86 9.94 1.51
CA TYR A 98 0.92 9.28 0.22
C TYR A 98 2.26 9.49 -0.50
N PRO A 99 2.83 10.71 -0.58
CA PRO A 99 4.17 10.91 -1.15
C PRO A 99 5.27 10.19 -0.37
N LEU A 100 5.13 10.07 0.96
CA LEU A 100 6.09 9.36 1.80
C LEU A 100 6.10 7.85 1.52
N GLU A 101 4.93 7.22 1.43
CA GLU A 101 4.82 5.80 1.04
C GLU A 101 5.38 5.55 -0.36
N LEU A 102 5.06 6.42 -1.32
CA LEU A 102 5.62 6.32 -2.67
C LEU A 102 7.14 6.42 -2.68
N PHE A 103 7.70 7.36 -1.91
CA PHE A 103 9.15 7.48 -1.77
C PHE A 103 9.78 6.20 -1.20
N ILE A 104 9.22 5.64 -0.13
CA ILE A 104 9.72 4.40 0.48
C ILE A 104 9.72 3.24 -0.53
N ILE A 105 8.69 3.11 -1.36
CA ILE A 105 8.60 2.07 -2.39
C ILE A 105 9.61 2.33 -3.52
N GLU A 106 9.78 3.58 -3.92
CA GLU A 106 10.68 3.98 -5.00
C GLU A 106 12.17 3.83 -4.65
N LEU A 107 12.51 3.75 -3.36
CA LEU A 107 13.83 3.32 -2.89
C LEU A 107 14.15 1.87 -3.28
N GLY A 108 13.14 1.05 -3.60
CA GLY A 108 13.26 -0.36 -3.91
C GLY A 108 13.12 -1.27 -2.69
N ASP A 109 13.07 -2.58 -2.92
CA ASP A 109 12.66 -3.58 -1.91
C ASP A 109 13.52 -3.51 -0.63
N TYR A 110 14.85 -3.61 -0.76
CA TYR A 110 15.75 -3.60 0.40
C TYR A 110 15.93 -2.22 1.05
N PRO A 111 16.24 -1.14 0.32
CA PRO A 111 16.40 0.18 0.94
C PRO A 111 15.09 0.73 1.53
N GLY A 112 13.94 0.44 0.89
CA GLY A 112 12.62 0.75 1.43
C GLY A 112 12.32 -0.01 2.72
N LEU A 113 12.72 -1.28 2.80
CA LEU A 113 12.62 -2.08 4.02
C LEU A 113 13.46 -1.50 5.17
N ILE A 114 14.73 -1.13 4.91
CA ILE A 114 15.60 -0.49 5.89
C ILE A 114 15.00 0.84 6.37
N ALA A 115 14.53 1.68 5.44
CA ALA A 115 13.85 2.93 5.77
C ALA A 115 12.62 2.70 6.67
N THR A 116 11.84 1.65 6.41
CA THR A 116 10.66 1.29 7.21
C THR A 116 11.09 0.82 8.61
N LEU A 117 12.05 -0.10 8.71
CA LEU A 117 12.58 -0.58 10.00
C LEU A 117 13.13 0.56 10.87
N GLN A 118 13.86 1.48 10.26
CA GLN A 118 14.47 2.61 10.97
C GLN A 118 13.45 3.67 11.38
N HIS A 119 12.64 4.17 10.44
CA HIS A 119 11.83 5.38 10.68
C HIS A 119 10.40 5.11 11.13
N ARG A 120 9.84 3.94 10.80
CA ARG A 120 8.51 3.54 11.25
C ARG A 120 8.57 2.70 12.53
N TYR A 121 9.49 1.75 12.58
CA TYR A 121 9.62 0.85 13.73
C TYR A 121 10.77 1.21 14.67
N HIS A 122 11.52 2.28 14.41
CA HIS A 122 12.54 2.80 15.33
C HIS A 122 13.63 1.81 15.73
N PHE A 123 13.96 0.84 14.87
CA PHE A 123 15.12 -0.02 15.09
C PHE A 123 16.42 0.73 14.81
N SER A 124 17.42 0.49 15.66
CA SER A 124 18.79 0.93 15.46
C SER A 124 19.46 0.17 14.30
N PRO A 125 20.54 0.70 13.69
CA PRO A 125 21.26 0.01 12.62
C PRO A 125 21.71 -1.41 12.98
N SER A 126 22.13 -1.61 14.23
CA SER A 126 22.54 -2.93 14.75
C SER A 126 21.37 -3.92 14.80
N GLU A 127 20.21 -3.48 15.29
CA GLU A 127 18.99 -4.30 15.31
C GLU A 127 18.49 -4.62 13.91
N ILE A 128 18.53 -3.66 12.98
CA ILE A 128 18.19 -3.87 11.58
C ILE A 128 19.12 -4.92 10.97
N GLY A 129 20.42 -4.86 11.26
CA GLY A 129 21.40 -5.85 10.82
C GLY A 129 21.03 -7.26 11.29
N ARG A 130 20.63 -7.41 12.56
CA ARG A 130 20.11 -8.68 13.10
C ARG A 130 18.86 -9.16 12.38
N ILE A 131 17.87 -8.28 12.18
CA ILE A 131 16.60 -8.61 11.50
C ILE A 131 16.84 -9.08 10.06
N LEU A 132 17.76 -8.44 9.35
CA LEU A 132 18.03 -8.71 7.94
C LEU A 132 19.18 -9.71 7.70
N ASN A 133 19.78 -10.23 8.77
CA ASN A 133 20.98 -11.08 8.74
C ASN A 133 22.14 -10.45 7.94
N ARG A 134 22.47 -9.18 8.26
CA ARG A 134 23.53 -8.38 7.63
C ARG A 134 24.38 -7.66 8.68
N SER A 135 25.59 -7.25 8.30
CA SER A 135 26.49 -6.57 9.24
C SER A 135 26.02 -5.14 9.55
N THR A 136 26.38 -4.63 10.72
CA THR A 136 26.05 -3.25 11.12
C THR A 136 26.68 -2.23 10.17
N GLU A 137 27.91 -2.48 9.71
CA GLU A 137 28.59 -1.60 8.75
C GLU A 137 27.85 -1.50 7.42
N GLU A 138 27.27 -2.61 6.94
CA GLU A 138 26.43 -2.60 5.75
C GLU A 138 25.16 -1.78 5.97
N MET A 139 24.53 -1.90 7.14
CA MET A 139 23.33 -1.13 7.48
C MET A 139 23.62 0.37 7.56
N GLU A 140 24.73 0.77 8.16
CA GLU A 140 25.13 2.18 8.21
C GLU A 140 25.37 2.76 6.82
N ALA A 141 25.99 2.00 5.92
CA ALA A 141 26.19 2.40 4.53
C ALA A 141 24.87 2.56 3.76
N ASP A 142 23.95 1.61 3.91
CA ASP A 142 22.62 1.64 3.27
C ASP A 142 21.77 2.80 3.81
N ILE A 143 21.81 3.06 5.12
CA ILE A 143 21.13 4.22 5.74
C ILE A 143 21.72 5.53 5.23
N ALA A 144 23.04 5.64 5.10
CA ALA A 144 23.69 6.82 4.52
C ALA A 144 23.26 7.05 3.07
N PHE A 145 23.06 5.98 2.30
CA PHE A 145 22.51 6.05 0.94
C PHE A 145 21.06 6.55 0.94
N ILE A 146 20.20 6.04 1.82
CA ILE A 146 18.80 6.51 1.96
C ILE A 146 18.76 8.00 2.30
N HIS A 147 19.58 8.46 3.25
CA HIS A 147 19.70 9.88 3.59
C HIS A 147 20.19 10.74 2.42
N LYS A 148 21.07 10.22 1.58
CA LYS A 148 21.50 10.91 0.36
C LYS A 148 20.35 11.04 -0.65
N SER A 149 19.55 10.00 -0.83
CA SER A 149 18.38 9.99 -1.73
C SER A 149 17.27 10.95 -1.26
N LEU A 150 17.13 11.15 0.05
CA LEU A 150 16.20 12.14 0.62
C LEU A 150 16.55 13.59 0.24
N LYS A 151 17.84 13.91 0.00
CA LYS A 151 18.25 15.26 -0.42
C LYS A 151 17.64 15.67 -1.76
N SER A 152 17.33 14.71 -2.62
CA SER A 152 16.63 14.94 -3.89
C SER A 152 15.12 15.14 -3.72
N HIS A 153 14.58 14.92 -2.51
CA HIS A 153 13.15 14.97 -2.18
C HIS A 153 12.90 15.88 -0.96
N PRO A 154 13.20 17.20 -1.04
CA PRO A 154 13.21 18.10 0.13
C PRO A 154 11.86 18.31 0.82
N LYS A 155 10.77 17.87 0.19
CA LYS A 155 9.41 17.93 0.76
C LYS A 155 9.04 16.67 1.57
N ILE A 156 9.80 15.59 1.41
CA ILE A 156 9.60 14.34 2.13
C ILE A 156 10.36 14.41 3.44
N LYS A 157 9.66 14.20 4.56
CA LYS A 157 10.24 14.08 5.89
C LYS A 157 10.10 12.64 6.33
N ILE A 158 11.19 11.88 6.23
CA ILE A 158 11.15 10.42 6.45
C ILE A 158 10.81 10.07 7.90
N GLU A 159 11.09 10.96 8.84
CA GLU A 159 10.80 10.82 10.27
C GLU A 159 9.29 10.75 10.53
N GLU A 160 8.46 11.26 9.61
CA GLU A 160 7.01 11.15 9.71
C GLU A 160 6.50 9.73 9.40
N ALA A 161 7.37 8.80 8.99
CA ALA A 161 7.02 7.39 8.74
C ALA A 161 6.48 6.68 9.99
N ALA A 162 6.89 7.13 11.18
CA ALA A 162 6.34 6.70 12.47
C ALA A 162 4.82 6.93 12.57
N ASN A 163 4.30 7.95 11.88
CA ASN A 163 2.90 8.33 11.91
C ASN A 163 2.08 7.78 10.74
N LEU A 164 2.70 6.97 9.86
CA LEU A 164 1.97 6.31 8.79
C LEU A 164 0.86 5.43 9.41
N PRO A 165 -0.30 5.33 8.77
CA PRO A 165 -1.39 4.50 9.28
C PRO A 165 -0.93 3.07 9.48
N VAL A 166 -1.24 2.48 10.64
CA VAL A 166 -1.06 1.06 10.88
C VAL A 166 -2.10 0.30 10.10
N TYR A 167 -1.66 -0.70 9.34
CA TYR A 167 -2.53 -1.60 8.61
C TYR A 167 -3.16 -2.64 9.55
N ASP A 168 -3.83 -2.20 10.62
CA ASP A 168 -4.54 -3.06 11.57
C ASP A 168 -5.94 -3.36 11.04
N PHE A 169 -6.11 -4.51 10.40
CA PHE A 169 -7.31 -4.81 9.62
C PHE A 169 -8.43 -5.50 10.41
N LEU A 170 -8.66 -5.11 11.67
CA LEU A 170 -9.93 -5.40 12.36
C LEU A 170 -11.06 -4.41 12.02
N GLN A 171 -10.78 -3.29 11.33
CA GLN A 171 -11.83 -2.44 10.76
C GLN A 171 -11.35 -1.82 9.44
N LEU A 172 -11.38 -2.61 8.35
CA LEU A 172 -12.01 -1.99 7.19
C LEU A 172 -13.41 -1.63 7.69
N PRO A 173 -13.92 -0.38 7.56
CA PRO A 173 -15.36 -0.20 7.69
C PRO A 173 -15.96 -1.31 6.83
N ASP A 174 -16.99 -2.00 7.36
CA ASP A 174 -17.77 -2.94 6.59
C ASP A 174 -17.72 -2.43 5.16
N GLN A 175 -17.25 -3.27 4.24
CA GLN A 175 -17.68 -3.06 2.88
C GLN A 175 -19.20 -3.01 3.07
N HIS A 176 -19.78 -1.80 3.17
CA HIS A 176 -21.17 -1.58 2.87
C HIS A 176 -21.26 -2.38 1.60
N PRO A 177 -21.94 -3.55 1.65
CA PRO A 177 -21.83 -4.56 0.61
C PRO A 177 -22.02 -3.74 -0.62
N THR A 178 -20.94 -3.57 -1.39
CA THR A 178 -20.87 -2.46 -2.34
C THR A 178 -21.96 -2.86 -3.27
N ASP A 179 -23.09 -2.18 -3.08
CA ASP A 179 -24.37 -2.71 -3.45
C ASP A 179 -24.18 -3.00 -4.91
N ILE A 180 -24.49 -4.21 -5.38
CA ILE A 180 -24.06 -4.61 -6.73
C ILE A 180 -24.51 -3.53 -7.75
N SER A 181 -25.51 -2.71 -7.38
CA SER A 181 -25.85 -1.39 -7.92
C SER A 181 -24.71 -0.38 -8.18
N HIS A 182 -23.70 -0.22 -7.32
CA HIS A 182 -22.59 0.75 -7.46
C HIS A 182 -21.47 0.25 -8.38
N ILE A 183 -21.16 -1.05 -8.37
CA ILE A 183 -20.26 -1.68 -9.35
C ILE A 183 -20.96 -1.80 -10.71
N LEU A 184 -22.27 -2.07 -10.73
CA LEU A 184 -23.10 -1.97 -11.94
C LEU A 184 -23.30 -0.53 -12.42
N SER A 185 -23.19 0.50 -11.55
CA SER A 185 -23.24 1.89 -11.99
C SER A 185 -21.94 2.34 -12.64
N ASP A 186 -20.79 1.82 -12.21
CA ASP A 186 -19.49 2.06 -12.85
C ASP A 186 -19.25 1.15 -14.07
N MET A 187 -19.94 0.00 -14.15
CA MET A 187 -20.10 -0.81 -15.37
C MET A 187 -21.32 -0.42 -16.21
N LYS A 188 -22.01 0.68 -15.90
CA LYS A 188 -22.85 1.28 -16.94
C LYS A 188 -21.89 1.64 -18.06
N PRO A 189 -22.11 1.17 -19.30
CA PRO A 189 -21.36 1.72 -20.41
C PRO A 189 -21.49 3.23 -20.25
N LYS A 190 -20.36 3.95 -20.19
CA LYS A 190 -20.36 5.40 -20.48
C LYS A 190 -21.40 5.55 -21.58
N LYS A 191 -22.48 6.29 -21.36
CA LYS A 191 -23.44 6.59 -22.42
C LYS A 191 -22.57 7.21 -23.50
N ILE A 192 -22.13 6.39 -24.44
CA ILE A 192 -21.44 6.90 -25.60
C ILE A 192 -22.58 7.64 -26.25
N GLU A 193 -22.48 8.96 -26.26
CA GLU A 193 -23.40 9.85 -26.96
C GLU A 193 -23.25 9.59 -28.47
N TRP A 194 -23.58 8.38 -28.90
CA TRP A 194 -23.76 8.02 -30.29
C TRP A 194 -24.98 8.74 -30.85
N GLU A 195 -25.97 9.06 -30.01
CA GLU A 195 -27.22 9.72 -30.42
C GLU A 195 -26.98 11.06 -31.14
N PRO A 196 -26.26 12.07 -30.59
CA PRO A 196 -26.04 13.31 -31.32
C PRO A 196 -25.14 13.14 -32.55
N ARG A 197 -24.19 12.19 -32.55
CA ARG A 197 -23.29 11.94 -33.68
C ARG A 197 -23.98 11.19 -34.83
N LEU A 198 -24.83 10.21 -34.54
CA LEU A 198 -25.66 9.49 -35.52
C LEU A 198 -26.76 10.38 -36.06
N VAL A 199 -27.43 11.17 -35.21
CA VAL A 199 -28.43 12.15 -35.67
C VAL A 199 -27.78 13.19 -36.57
N GLY A 200 -26.59 13.70 -36.20
CA GLY A 200 -25.80 14.59 -37.07
C GLY A 200 -25.44 13.94 -38.41
N LEU A 201 -25.04 12.66 -38.41
CA LEU A 201 -24.70 11.92 -39.63
C LEU A 201 -25.94 11.69 -40.52
N LEU A 202 -27.09 11.38 -39.94
CA LEU A 202 -28.35 11.16 -40.66
C LEU A 202 -28.90 12.45 -41.27
N ILE A 203 -28.79 13.58 -40.55
CA ILE A 203 -29.14 14.90 -41.08
C ILE A 203 -28.22 15.25 -42.26
N LEU A 204 -26.91 15.00 -42.14
CA LEU A 204 -25.96 15.24 -43.22
C LEU A 204 -26.28 14.39 -44.45
N LEU A 205 -26.55 13.09 -44.27
CA LEU A 205 -26.96 12.19 -45.35
C LEU A 205 -28.27 12.65 -46.01
N GLY A 206 -29.25 13.07 -45.21
CA GLY A 206 -30.52 13.62 -45.71
C GLY A 206 -30.31 14.90 -46.55
N LEU A 207 -29.42 15.80 -46.13
CA LEU A 207 -29.07 17.00 -46.88
C LEU A 207 -28.35 16.67 -48.19
N ILE A 208 -27.44 15.69 -48.19
CA ILE A 208 -26.74 15.25 -49.41
C ILE A 208 -27.73 14.65 -50.41
N VAL A 209 -28.60 13.75 -49.96
CA VAL A 209 -29.62 13.15 -50.83
C VAL A 209 -30.58 14.20 -51.37
N GLY A 210 -31.06 15.12 -50.51
CA GLY A 210 -31.90 16.23 -50.93
C GLY A 210 -31.23 17.15 -51.95
N PHE A 211 -29.95 17.46 -51.77
CA PHE A 211 -29.17 18.25 -52.72
C PHE A 211 -28.99 17.53 -54.07
N VAL A 212 -28.69 16.23 -54.06
CA VAL A 212 -28.55 15.42 -55.29
C VAL A 212 -29.89 15.35 -56.03
N MET A 213 -31.00 15.12 -55.34
CA MET A 213 -32.33 15.11 -55.96
C MET A 213 -32.73 16.49 -56.48
N TYR A 214 -32.40 17.57 -55.78
CA TYR A 214 -32.61 18.94 -56.25
C TYR A 214 -31.82 19.22 -57.52
N GLN A 215 -30.53 18.88 -57.57
CA GLN A 215 -29.71 19.04 -58.78
C GLN A 215 -30.23 18.20 -59.95
N ALA A 216 -30.64 16.96 -59.69
CA ALA A 216 -31.26 16.11 -60.70
C ALA A 216 -32.58 16.71 -61.23
N SER A 217 -33.43 17.27 -60.36
CA SER A 217 -34.68 17.94 -60.76
C SER A 217 -34.46 19.23 -61.56
N ARG A 218 -33.36 19.94 -61.32
CA ARG A 218 -32.94 21.11 -62.10
C ARG A 218 -32.44 20.74 -63.49
N LEU A 219 -31.83 19.57 -63.64
CA LEU A 219 -31.35 19.05 -64.93
C LEU A 219 -32.47 18.40 -65.76
N LEU A 220 -33.61 18.08 -65.14
CA LEU A 220 -34.77 17.43 -65.76
C LEU A 220 -35.98 18.36 -65.95
N SER A 221 -35.92 19.60 -65.45
CA SER A 221 -36.89 20.65 -65.79
C SER A 221 -36.44 21.34 -67.09
N PRO A 222 -37.27 21.40 -68.14
CA PRO A 222 -36.96 22.06 -69.41
C PRO A 222 -36.82 23.59 -69.28
#